data_AF-E2ADJ2-F1
#
_entry.id   AF-E2ADJ2-F1
#
_cell.length_a   1.000
_cell.length_b   1.000
_cell.length_c   1.000
_cell.angle_alpha   90.00
_cell.angle_beta   90.00
_cell.angle_gamma   90.00
#
_symmetry.space_group_name_H-M   'P 1'
#
loop_
_entity.id
_entity.type
_entity.pdbx_description
1 polymer ?
#
loop_
_entity_poly.entity_id
_entity_poly.type
_entity_poly.pdbx_seq_one_letter_code
_entity_poly.pdbx_strand_id
1 'polypeptide(L)' 'GFLCLLISMKSLLSIYKECVDKDNLSLIPVYKMSQDHLELFFGSIRSCGGYNNNPTCRQFISAYKKILIHAEIREHGA' A
#
# COMPACT_ATOMS: atom_id res chain seq x y z
N GLY A 1 0.46 -18.26 10.36
CA GLY A 1 1.70 -18.76 10.98
C GLY A 1 2.62 -19.35 9.93
N PHE A 2 2.66 -20.66 9.73
CA PHE A 2 3.58 -21.31 8.78
C PHE A 2 2.96 -21.58 7.39
N LEU A 3 1.68 -21.99 7.35
CA LEU A 3 0.98 -22.27 6.09
C LEU A 3 0.93 -21.06 5.15
N CYS A 4 0.64 -19.87 5.69
CA CYS A 4 0.60 -18.64 4.91
C CYS A 4 1.97 -18.34 4.28
N LEU A 5 3.06 -18.52 5.04
CA LEU A 5 4.42 -18.35 4.51
C LEU A 5 4.69 -19.29 3.33
N LEU A 6 4.32 -20.58 3.44
CA LEU A 6 4.48 -21.55 2.36
C LEU A 6 3.66 -21.17 1.12
N ILE A 7 2.43 -20.69 1.32
CA ILE A 7 1.58 -20.20 0.23
C ILE A 7 2.22 -18.99 -0.43
N SER A 8 2.63 -17.97 0.33
CA SER A 8 3.28 -16.76 -0.18
C SER A 8 4.55 -17.09 -0.97
N MET A 9 5.39 -18.02 -0.49
CA MET A 9 6.58 -18.48 -1.23
C MET A 9 6.21 -19.14 -2.56
N LYS A 10 5.22 -20.04 -2.58
CA LYS A 10 4.77 -20.71 -3.81
C LYS A 10 4.15 -19.71 -4.79
N SER A 11 3.33 -18.79 -4.31
CA SER A 11 2.72 -17.73 -5.11
C SER A 11 3.77 -16.80 -5.71
N LEU A 12 4.78 -16.37 -4.94
CA LEU A 12 5.86 -15.51 -5.43
C LEU A 12 6.66 -16.19 -6.55
N LEU A 13 6.98 -17.48 -6.41
CA LEU A 13 7.64 -18.26 -7.47
C LEU A 13 6.79 -18.36 -8.74
N SER A 14 5.46 -18.48 -8.60
CA SER A 14 4.54 -18.50 -9.76
C SER A 14 4.54 -17.16 -10.49
N ILE A 15 4.42 -16.05 -9.75
CA ILE A 15 4.41 -14.70 -10.32
C ILE A 15 5.76 -14.40 -11.00
N TYR A 16 6.87 -14.82 -10.40
CA TYR A 16 8.19 -14.68 -11.01
C TYR A 16 8.27 -15.37 -12.38
N LYS A 17 7.83 -16.62 -12.46
CA LYS A 17 7.82 -17.38 -13.73
C LYS A 17 6.92 -16.77 -14.80
N GLU A 18 5.86 -16.07 -14.40
CA GLU A 18 4.96 -15.42 -15.36
C GLU A 18 5.53 -14.07 -15.80
N CYS A 19 5.87 -13.19 -14.86
CA CYS A 19 6.26 -11.83 -15.20
C CYS A 19 7.72 -11.70 -15.66
N VAL A 20 8.65 -12.43 -15.05
CA VAL A 20 10.09 -12.32 -15.37
C VAL A 20 10.44 -13.22 -16.55
N ASP A 21 10.10 -14.51 -16.47
CA ASP A 21 10.53 -15.47 -17.49
C ASP A 21 9.72 -15.36 -18.80
N LYS A 22 8.45 -14.92 -18.76
CA LYS A 22 7.61 -14.76 -19.98
C LYS A 22 7.48 -13.31 -20.44
N ASP A 23 7.22 -12.37 -19.53
CA ASP A 23 6.98 -10.96 -19.87
C ASP A 23 8.26 -10.09 -19.83
N ASN A 24 9.43 -10.70 -19.66
CA ASN A 24 10.76 -10.06 -19.72
C ASN A 24 10.94 -8.89 -18.72
N LEU A 25 10.28 -8.93 -17.56
CA LEU A 25 10.56 -8.01 -16.45
C LEU A 25 11.95 -8.29 -15.88
N SER A 26 12.74 -7.24 -15.61
CA SER A 26 14.09 -7.41 -15.04
C SER A 26 14.10 -7.87 -13.57
N LEU A 27 13.10 -7.48 -12.79
CA LEU A 27 12.97 -7.82 -11.37
C LEU A 27 11.55 -7.54 -10.86
N ILE A 28 11.10 -8.31 -9.87
CA ILE A 28 9.88 -8.03 -9.10
C ILE A 28 10.25 -7.40 -7.75
N PRO A 29 9.84 -6.14 -7.48
CA PRO A 29 10.05 -5.51 -6.18
C PRO A 29 9.05 -6.06 -5.14
N VAL A 30 9.41 -7.14 -4.46
CA VAL A 30 8.53 -7.85 -3.49
C VAL A 30 8.02 -6.95 -2.37
N TYR A 31 8.79 -5.91 -1.97
CA TYR A 31 8.34 -4.95 -0.96
C TYR A 31 7.07 -4.19 -1.37
N LYS A 32 6.86 -3.93 -2.67
CA LYS A 32 5.64 -3.27 -3.18
C LYS A 32 4.42 -4.18 -3.12
N MET A 33 4.60 -5.48 -2.97
CA MET A 33 3.52 -6.46 -2.80
C MET A 33 3.09 -6.60 -1.34
N SER A 34 3.87 -6.05 -0.40
CA SER A 34 3.53 -6.03 1.01
C SER A 34 2.40 -5.03 1.29
N GLN A 35 1.63 -5.28 2.36
CA GLN A 35 0.57 -4.37 2.82
C GLN A 35 1.10 -3.14 3.55
N ASP A 36 2.41 -3.04 3.80
CA ASP A 36 3.06 -1.94 4.53
C ASP A 36 2.64 -0.56 4.00
N HIS A 37 2.51 -0.42 2.68
CA HIS A 37 2.07 0.83 2.06
C HIS A 37 0.65 1.25 2.48
N LEU A 38 -0.27 0.28 2.60
CA LEU A 38 -1.63 0.52 3.09
C LEU A 38 -1.62 0.81 4.59
N GLU A 39 -0.77 0.15 5.36
CA GLU A 39 -0.63 0.42 6.80
C GLU A 39 -0.14 1.84 7.07
N LEU A 40 0.87 2.30 6.32
CA LEU A 40 1.38 3.68 6.37
C LEU A 40 0.29 4.69 5.97
N PHE A 41 -0.50 4.38 4.95
CA PHE A 41 -1.63 5.20 4.54
C PHE A 41 -2.68 5.33 5.66
N PHE A 42 -3.09 4.22 6.29
CA PHE A 42 -4.01 4.27 7.42
C PHE A 42 -3.41 4.98 8.65
N GLY A 43 -2.09 4.85 8.88
CA GLY A 43 -1.38 5.64 9.88
C GLY A 43 -1.50 7.14 9.64
N SER A 44 -1.38 7.57 8.38
CA SER A 44 -1.56 8.97 7.96
C SER A 44 -3.00 9.47 8.12
N ILE A 45 -3.99 8.60 7.89
CA ILE A 45 -5.40 8.94 8.18
C ILE A 45 -5.62 9.12 9.68
N ARG A 46 -5.07 8.24 10.52
CA ARG A 46 -5.21 8.35 11.98
C ARG A 46 -4.51 9.61 12.51
N SER A 47 -3.37 10.01 11.95
CA SER A 47 -2.67 11.23 12.37
C SER A 47 -3.46 12.52 12.05
N CYS A 48 -4.33 12.50 11.03
CA CYS A 48 -5.24 13.62 10.75
C CYS A 48 -6.25 13.88 11.87
N GLY A 49 -6.57 12.87 12.70
CA GLY A 49 -7.52 12.96 13.81
C GLY A 49 -6.94 13.53 15.11
N GLY A 50 -5.64 13.86 15.15
CA GLY A 50 -4.97 14.31 16.37
C GLY A 50 -5.02 13.25 17.46
N TYR A 51 -5.68 13.56 18.59
CA TYR A 51 -5.88 12.59 19.69
C TYR A 51 -6.95 11.53 19.40
N ASN A 52 -7.70 11.64 18.30
CA ASN A 52 -8.66 10.61 17.88
C ASN A 52 -8.02 9.65 16.86
N ASN A 53 -7.52 8.50 17.36
CA ASN A 53 -6.92 7.45 16.54
C ASN A 53 -7.93 6.47 15.92
N ASN A 54 -9.23 6.60 16.22
CA ASN A 54 -10.29 5.79 15.65
C ASN A 54 -11.35 6.69 14.96
N PRO A 55 -11.09 7.12 13.71
CA PRO A 55 -11.96 8.04 13.01
C PRO A 55 -13.33 7.40 12.69
N THR A 56 -14.39 8.18 12.80
CA THR A 56 -15.69 7.86 12.21
C THR A 56 -15.60 7.82 10.68
N CYS A 57 -16.56 7.18 10.00
CA CYS A 57 -16.58 7.15 8.52
C CYS A 57 -16.51 8.55 7.89
N ARG A 58 -17.17 9.55 8.50
CA ARG A 58 -17.13 10.94 8.02
C ARG A 58 -15.74 11.56 8.17
N GLN A 59 -15.06 11.31 9.29
CA GLN A 59 -13.69 11.77 9.52
C GLN A 59 -12.70 11.08 8.58
N PHE A 60 -12.88 9.78 8.34
CA PHE A 60 -12.08 9.03 7.37
C PHE A 60 -12.19 9.63 5.97
N ILE A 61 -13.41 9.86 5.48
CA ILE A 61 -13.65 10.47 4.15
C ILE A 61 -13.01 11.86 4.06
N SER A 62 -13.13 12.67 5.11
CA SER A 62 -12.53 14.01 5.15
C SER A 62 -11.00 13.96 5.12
N ALA A 63 -10.37 13.08 5.92
CA ALA A 63 -8.93 12.87 5.94
C ALA A 63 -8.42 12.34 4.59
N TYR A 64 -9.11 11.38 3.98
CA TYR A 64 -8.79 10.86 2.66
C TYR A 64 -8.77 11.96 1.59
N LYS A 65 -9.84 12.78 1.52
CA LYS A 65 -9.90 13.91 0.58
C LYS A 65 -8.76 14.90 0.79
N LYS A 66 -8.42 15.21 2.05
CA LYS A 66 -7.32 16.11 2.40
C LYS A 66 -5.97 15.56 1.93
N ILE A 67 -5.69 14.28 2.19
CA ILE A 67 -4.45 13.61 1.77
C ILE A 67 -4.35 13.57 0.25
N LEU A 68 -5.45 13.24 -0.45
CA LEU A 68 -5.49 13.17 -1.91
C LEU A 68 -5.15 14.51 -2.56
N ILE A 69 -5.82 15.60 -2.13
CA ILE A 69 -5.55 16.95 -2.64
C ILE A 69 -4.10 17.36 -2.37
N HIS A 70 -3.60 17.07 -1.17
CA HIS A 70 -2.21 17.38 -0.83
C HIS A 70 -1.20 16.62 -1.70
N ALA A 71 -1.47 15.35 -2.04
CA ALA A 71 -0.63 14.56 -2.93
C ALA A 71 -0.63 15.13 -4.36
N GLU A 72 -1.80 15.47 -4.90
CA GLU A 72 -1.97 16.01 -6.26
C GLU A 72 -1.27 17.37 -6.43
N ILE A 73 -1.41 18.28 -5.45
CA ILE A 73 -0.72 19.57 -5.45
C ILE A 73 0.80 19.40 -5.42
N ARG A 74 1.31 18.43 -4.65
CA ARG A 74 2.75 18.16 -4.59
C ARG A 74 3.31 17.61 -5.90
N GLU A 75 2.51 16.87 -6.65
CA GLU A 75 2.92 16.31 -7.94
C GLU A 75 2.94 17.38 -9.05
N HIS A 76 1.99 18.32 -9.06
CA HIS A 76 1.88 19.36 -10.10
C HIS A 76 2.56 20.68 -9.75
N GLY A 77 2.94 20.89 -8.48
CA GLY A 77 3.61 22.10 -8.00
C GLY A 77 5.14 21.99 -7.94
N ALA A 78 5.73 20.94 -8.50
CA ALA A 78 7.18 20.69 -8.58
C ALA A 78 7.70 20.92 -10.01
#